data_AF-A0A017T6B0-F1
#
_entry.id   AF-A0A017T6B0-F1
#
_cell.length_a   1.000
_cell.length_b   1.000
_cell.length_c   1.000
_cell.angle_alpha   90.00
_cell.angle_beta   90.00
_cell.angle_gamma   90.00
#
_symmetry.space_group_name_H-M   'P 1'
#
loop_
_entity.id
_entity.type
_entity.pdbx_description
1 polymer ?
#
loop_
_entity_poly.entity_id
_entity_poly.type
_entity_poly.pdbx_seq_one_letter_code
_entity_poly.pdbx_strand_id
1 'polypeptide(L)' 'MDLDIDCLREARVENVERLGRSLGLRLPDKTHHDRRAYVRELVKVVMQGLRRDARQRGARQYEAQAFYR' A
#
# COMPACT_ATOMS: atom_id res chain seq x y z
N MET A 1 1.77 0.75 -14.47
CA MET A 1 2.63 -0.28 -13.86
C MET A 1 1.85 -0.85 -12.71
N ASP A 2 1.23 -2.01 -12.88
CA ASP A 2 0.49 -2.69 -11.81
C ASP A 2 1.51 -3.18 -10.79
N LEU A 3 1.50 -2.60 -9.58
CA LEU A 3 2.32 -3.11 -8.51
C LEU A 3 1.75 -4.48 -8.11
N ASP A 4 2.52 -5.54 -8.35
CA ASP A 4 2.08 -6.91 -8.08
C ASP A 4 2.24 -7.26 -6.59
N ILE A 5 1.30 -8.05 -6.07
CA ILE A 5 1.35 -8.59 -4.71
C ILE A 5 2.60 -9.45 -4.49
N ASP A 6 3.10 -10.09 -5.53
CA ASP A 6 4.29 -10.94 -5.46
C ASP A 6 5.57 -10.12 -5.31
N CYS A 7 5.68 -8.96 -5.97
CA CYS A 7 6.78 -8.00 -5.73
C CYS A 7 6.86 -7.56 -4.26
N LEU A 8 5.72 -7.33 -3.61
CA LEU A 8 5.68 -6.95 -2.19
C LEU A 8 6.00 -8.12 -1.24
N ARG A 9 5.74 -9.37 -1.66
CA ARG A 9 6.09 -10.57 -0.88
C ARG A 9 7.58 -10.85 -0.90
N GLU A 10 8.26 -10.54 -2.00
CA GLU A 10 9.70 -10.69 -2.16
C GLU A 10 10.49 -9.54 -1.50
N ALA A 11 9.85 -8.39 -1.30
CA ALA A 11 10.46 -7.25 -0.65
C ALA A 11 10.83 -7.52 0.82
N ARG A 12 11.89 -6.84 1.29
CA ARG A 12 12.21 -6.81 2.73
C ARG A 12 11.03 -6.25 3.51
N VAL A 13 10.66 -6.93 4.60
CA VAL A 13 9.50 -6.60 5.43
C VAL A 13 9.56 -5.14 5.91
N GLU A 14 10.76 -4.67 6.29
CA GLU A 14 10.99 -3.30 6.74
C GLU A 14 10.64 -2.26 5.67
N ASN A 15 10.85 -2.59 4.39
CA ASN A 15 10.51 -1.70 3.29
C ASN A 15 9.00 -1.63 3.09
N VAL A 16 8.30 -2.75 3.25
CA VAL A 16 6.83 -2.81 3.17
C VAL A 16 6.21 -2.03 4.34
N GLU A 17 6.77 -2.12 5.54
CA GLU A 17 6.36 -1.30 6.70
C GLU A 17 6.55 0.19 6.45
N ARG A 18 7.72 0.60 5.92
CA ARG A 18 8.01 2.00 5.57
C ARG A 18 7.02 2.53 4.54
N LEU A 19 6.74 1.74 3.50
CA LEU A 19 5.75 2.09 2.49
C LEU A 19 4.37 2.28 3.11
N GLY A 20 3.91 1.34 3.94
CA GLY A 20 2.62 1.46 4.61
C GLY A 20 2.51 2.70 5.50
N ARG A 21 3.58 3.07 6.21
CA ARG A 21 3.63 4.32 6.99
C ARG A 21 3.57 5.57 6.12
N SER A 22 4.30 5.60 5.00
CA SER A 22 4.26 6.74 4.06
C SER A 22 2.88 6.94 3.42
N LEU A 23 2.10 5.87 3.30
CA LEU A 23 0.71 5.88 2.84
C LEU A 23 -0.29 6.23 3.96
N GLY A 24 0.18 6.46 5.20
CA GLY A 24 -0.67 6.75 6.35
C GLY A 24 -1.53 5.56 6.82
N LEU A 25 -1.12 4.33 6.52
CA LEU A 25 -1.88 3.13 6.88
C LEU A 25 -1.61 2.69 8.31
N ARG A 26 -2.66 2.19 8.98
CA ARG A 26 -2.50 1.45 10.23
C ARG A 26 -1.94 0.06 9.91
N LEU A 27 -0.71 -0.21 10.35
CA LEU A 27 -0.07 -1.51 10.15
C LEU A 27 -0.62 -2.55 11.13
N PRO A 28 -0.60 -3.85 10.77
CA PRO A 28 -0.92 -4.92 11.72
C PRO A 28 0.07 -4.95 12.88
N ASP A 29 -0.36 -5.49 14.03
CA ASP A 29 0.51 -5.65 15.20
C ASP A 29 1.51 -6.79 14.98
N LYS A 30 2.77 -6.56 15.38
CA LYS A 30 3.80 -7.61 15.38
C LYS A 30 3.58 -8.52 16.59
N THR A 31 2.79 -9.58 16.42
CA THR A 31 2.75 -10.65 17.41
C THR A 31 3.98 -11.56 17.24
N HIS A 32 4.66 -11.87 18.33
CA HIS A 32 5.92 -12.64 18.30
C HIS A 32 5.78 -14.08 17.78
N HIS A 33 4.55 -14.60 17.68
CA HIS A 33 4.30 -16.02 17.41
C HIS A 33 4.14 -16.38 15.92
N ASP A 34 3.88 -15.43 15.02
CA ASP A 34 3.76 -15.76 13.59
C ASP A 34 4.21 -14.62 12.65
N ARG A 35 5.51 -14.65 12.30
CA ARG A 35 6.10 -13.74 11.31
C ARG A 35 5.45 -13.88 9.93
N ARG A 36 5.02 -15.08 9.52
CA ARG A 36 4.49 -15.30 8.18
C ARG A 36 3.08 -14.72 8.06
N ALA A 37 2.24 -14.88 9.07
CA ALA A 37 0.93 -14.22 9.15
C ALA A 37 1.08 -12.70 9.18
N TYR A 38 2.04 -12.17 9.96
CA TYR A 38 2.33 -10.74 9.99
C TYR A 38 2.65 -10.18 8.59
N VAL A 39 3.59 -10.80 7.88
CA VAL A 39 3.97 -10.35 6.53
C VAL A 39 2.79 -10.43 5.56
N ARG A 40 1.97 -11.48 5.64
CA ARG A 40 0.80 -11.64 4.77
C ARG A 40 -0.22 -10.53 4.95
N GLU A 41 -0.54 -10.20 6.20
CA GLU A 41 -1.48 -9.11 6.50
C GLU A 41 -0.87 -7.74 6.16
N LEU A 42 0.43 -7.55 6.42
CA LEU A 42 1.14 -6.32 6.07
C LEU A 42 1.06 -6.04 4.55
N VAL A 43 1.39 -7.03 3.72
CA VAL A 43 1.32 -6.91 2.25
C VAL A 43 -0.10 -6.60 1.80
N LYS A 44 -1.11 -7.27 2.38
CA LYS A 44 -2.53 -7.05 2.04
C LYS A 44 -2.97 -5.62 2.35
N VAL A 45 -2.64 -5.11 3.54
CA VAL A 45 -2.95 -3.73 3.95
C VAL A 45 -2.28 -2.72 3.02
N VAL A 46 -0.99 -2.90 2.72
CA VAL A 46 -0.24 -2.00 1.84
C VAL A 46 -0.81 -2.00 0.42
N MET A 47 -1.15 -3.16 -0.13
CA MET A 47 -1.81 -3.26 -1.44
C MET A 47 -3.14 -2.52 -1.50
N GLN A 48 -3.96 -2.63 -0.46
CA GLN A 48 -5.23 -1.89 -0.39
C GLN A 48 -5.00 -0.38 -0.33
N GLY A 49 -3.98 0.06 0.43
CA GLY A 49 -3.58 1.46 0.50
C GLY A 49 -3.13 2.02 -0.84
N LEU A 50 -2.28 1.29 -1.57
CA LEU A 50 -1.81 1.68 -2.90
C LEU A 50 -2.97 1.79 -3.91
N ARG A 51 -3.90 0.84 -3.90
CA ARG A 51 -5.11 0.90 -4.76
C ARG A 51 -6.03 2.07 -4.40
N ARG A 52 -6.07 2.49 -3.14
CA ARG A 52 -6.82 3.68 -2.71
C ARG A 52 -6.12 4.95 -3.17
N ASP A 53 -4.81 5.06 -2.98
CA ASP A 53 -4.01 6.21 -3.38
C ASP A 53 -4.05 6.41 -4.91
N ALA A 54 -3.90 5.33 -5.68
CA ALA A 54 -4.00 5.37 -7.14
C ALA A 54 -5.37 5.90 -7.61
N ARG A 55 -6.47 5.45 -7.00
CA ARG A 55 -7.82 5.96 -7.30
C ARG A 55 -7.96 7.46 -6.97
N GLN A 56 -7.42 7.90 -5.84
CA GLN A 56 -7.47 9.31 -5.45
C GLN A 56 -6.63 10.19 -6.39
N ARG A 57 -5.45 9.73 -6.80
CA ARG A 57 -4.63 10.45 -7.79
C ARG A 57 -5.31 10.54 -9.15
N GLY A 58 -5.92 9.44 -9.60
CA GLY A 58 -6.73 9.45 -10.83
C GLY A 58 -7.85 10.47 -10.75
N ALA A 59 -8.64 10.48 -9.66
CA ALA A 59 -9.71 11.45 -9.46
C ALA A 59 -9.24 12.92 -9.51
N ARG A 60 -8.12 13.23 -8.83
CA ARG A 60 -7.54 14.59 -8.85
C ARG A 60 -7.05 15.02 -10.23
N GLN A 61 -6.55 14.08 -11.05
CA GLN A 61 -6.12 14.37 -12.42
C GLN A 61 -7.31 14.74 -13.32
N TYR A 62 -8.47 14.11 -13.14
CA TYR A 62 -9.70 14.47 -13.85
C TYR A 62 -10.25 15.84 -13.41
N GLU A 63 -10.26 16.12 -12.11
CA GLU A 63 -10.70 17.43 -11.58
C GLU A 63 -9.82 18.57 -12.08
N ALA A 64 -8.49 18.38 -12.07
CA ALA A 64 -7.56 19.36 -12.62
C ALA A 64 -7.82 19.61 -14.12
N GLN A 65 -8.02 18.56 -14.92
CA GLN A 65 -8.33 18.73 -16.35
C GLN A 65 -9.70 19.38 -16.61
N ALA A 66 -10.69 19.16 -15.75
CA ALA A 66 -12.02 19.77 -15.88
C ALA A 66 -12.02 21.26 -15.53
N PHE A 67 -11.16 21.72 -14.62
CA PHE A 67 -11.05 23.13 -14.24
C PHE A 67 -10.33 24.00 -15.28
N TYR A 68 -9.47 23.40 -16.11
CA TYR A 68 -8.76 24.11 -17.20
C TYR A 68 -9.48 24.04 -18.56
N ARG A 69 -10.77 23.72 -18.58
CA ARG A 69 -11.65 23.81 -19.76
C ARG A 69 -12.68 24.92 -19.57
#